data_AF-A0A2V8NDI3-F1
#
_entry.id   AF-A0A2V8NDI3-F1
#
_cell.length_a   1.000
_cell.length_b   1.000
_cell.length_c   1.000
_cell.angle_alpha   90.00
_cell.angle_beta   90.00
_cell.angle_gamma   90.00
#
_symmetry.space_group_name_H-M   'P 1'
#
loop_
_entity.id
_entity.type
_entity.pdbx_description
1 polymer ?
#
loop_
_entity_poly.entity_id
_entity_poly.type
_entity_poly.pdbx_seq_one_letter_code
_entity_poly.pdbx_strand_id
1 'polypeptide(L)'
;MDWALIESWKEMGVPLHVALRGIERAFDSYESKPRRRSVKSLLYCQEEVEAQFAEWQEAQVGAAEQKNGERILQEQSDDSHLPFSRAAILEHMERARVALLQICEERKKRRKDDLCDALSRAVSRLEELEKDFKRAARPDAEKLEDALTSLEEILDEALLKSLSSRELKAARAEAEEQLQPYQSRMERTVFEQTLENLVLKRLRDTHGLPRLSLFYL
;
A
#
# COMPACT_ATOMS: atom_id res chain seq x y z
N MET A 1 -3.69 -17.06 -24.69
CA MET A 1 -5.00 -16.65 -25.21
C MET A 1 -5.62 -15.60 -24.30
N ASP A 2 -5.86 -15.85 -23.01
CA ASP A 2 -6.42 -14.83 -22.10
C ASP A 2 -5.53 -13.58 -21.92
N TRP A 3 -4.21 -13.74 -21.98
CA TRP A 3 -3.25 -12.63 -21.94
C TRP A 3 -3.45 -11.61 -23.07
N ALA A 4 -3.73 -12.07 -24.29
CA ALA A 4 -3.98 -11.19 -25.43
C ALA A 4 -5.29 -10.40 -25.29
N LEU A 5 -6.23 -10.94 -24.50
CA LEU A 5 -7.54 -10.36 -24.25
C LEU A 5 -7.48 -9.27 -23.17
N ILE A 6 -6.64 -9.47 -22.15
CA ILE A 6 -6.31 -8.42 -21.17
C ILE A 6 -5.58 -7.27 -21.86
N GLU A 7 -4.64 -7.58 -22.77
CA GLU A 7 -3.90 -6.58 -23.54
C GLU A 7 -4.81 -5.76 -24.46
N SER A 8 -5.77 -6.40 -25.14
CA SER A 8 -6.73 -5.67 -25.99
C SER A 8 -7.66 -4.75 -25.17
N TRP A 9 -8.13 -5.17 -24.00
CA TRP A 9 -8.90 -4.31 -23.10
C TRP A 9 -8.09 -3.10 -22.61
N LYS A 10 -6.80 -3.32 -22.34
CA LYS A 10 -5.87 -2.24 -21.97
C LYS A 10 -5.67 -1.25 -23.13
N GLU A 11 -5.48 -1.73 -24.36
CA GLU A 11 -5.35 -0.88 -25.55
C GLU A 11 -6.64 -0.10 -25.86
N MET A 12 -7.82 -0.70 -25.61
CA MET A 12 -9.11 -0.03 -25.74
C MET A 12 -9.41 0.97 -24.61
N GLY A 13 -8.57 1.03 -23.58
CA GLY A 13 -8.73 1.95 -22.45
C GLY A 13 -9.87 1.54 -21.51
N VAL A 14 -10.22 0.25 -21.45
CA VAL A 14 -11.25 -0.25 -20.53
C VAL A 14 -10.77 -0.08 -19.08
N PRO A 15 -11.49 0.68 -18.23
CA PRO A 15 -11.11 0.83 -16.83
C PRO A 15 -11.19 -0.50 -16.07
N LEU A 16 -10.24 -0.76 -15.16
CA LEU A 16 -10.16 -2.02 -14.42
C LEU A 16 -11.46 -2.37 -13.69
N HIS A 17 -12.12 -1.39 -13.05
CA HIS A 17 -13.39 -1.62 -12.35
C HIS A 17 -14.53 -2.03 -13.29
N VAL A 18 -14.53 -1.55 -14.54
CA VAL A 18 -15.52 -1.95 -15.56
C VAL A 18 -15.28 -3.39 -15.99
N ALA A 19 -14.02 -3.77 -16.20
CA ALA A 19 -13.65 -5.15 -16.52
C ALA A 19 -14.00 -6.12 -15.38
N LEU A 20 -13.68 -5.77 -14.12
CA LEU A 20 -14.04 -6.59 -12.96
C LEU A 20 -15.54 -6.75 -12.81
N ARG A 21 -16.32 -5.67 -12.97
CA ARG A 21 -17.79 -5.72 -12.92
C ARG A 21 -18.38 -6.59 -14.04
N GLY A 22 -17.81 -6.53 -15.24
CA GLY A 22 -18.22 -7.40 -16.35
C GLY A 22 -17.92 -8.87 -16.07
N ILE A 23 -16.77 -9.17 -15.46
CA ILE A 23 -16.41 -10.52 -15.02
C ILE A 23 -17.39 -11.01 -13.95
N GLU A 24 -17.66 -10.24 -12.90
CA GLU A 24 -18.63 -10.59 -11.86
C GLU A 24 -20.01 -10.90 -12.46
N ARG A 25 -20.51 -10.04 -13.36
CA ARG A 25 -21.79 -10.23 -14.04
C ARG A 25 -21.82 -11.49 -14.91
N ALA A 26 -20.71 -11.82 -15.57
CA ALA A 26 -20.57 -13.07 -16.32
C ALA A 26 -20.66 -14.31 -15.43
N PHE A 27 -20.05 -14.25 -14.24
CA PHE A 27 -20.12 -15.32 -13.24
C PHE A 27 -21.51 -15.42 -12.60
N ASP A 28 -22.16 -14.31 -12.27
CA ASP A 28 -23.55 -14.30 -11.78
C ASP A 28 -24.51 -14.91 -12.80
N SER A 29 -24.36 -14.56 -14.08
CA SER A 29 -25.12 -15.13 -15.19
C SER A 29 -24.85 -16.63 -15.36
N TYR A 30 -23.59 -17.05 -15.18
CA TYR A 30 -23.19 -18.45 -15.21
C TYR A 30 -23.81 -19.26 -14.06
N GLU A 31 -23.82 -18.71 -12.84
CA GLU A 31 -24.35 -19.36 -11.63
C GLU A 31 -25.89 -19.38 -11.59
N SER A 32 -26.56 -18.47 -12.32
CA SER A 32 -28.02 -18.42 -12.42
C SER A 32 -28.68 -19.69 -12.99
N LYS A 33 -27.89 -20.55 -13.67
CA LYS A 33 -28.37 -21.81 -14.26
C LYS A 33 -27.53 -22.98 -13.75
N PRO A 34 -28.15 -24.09 -13.27
CA PRO A 34 -27.39 -25.26 -12.84
C PRO A 34 -26.65 -25.88 -14.03
N ARG A 35 -25.32 -25.74 -14.05
CA ARG A 35 -24.43 -26.25 -15.10
C ARG A 35 -23.34 -27.13 -14.50
N ARG A 36 -22.90 -28.14 -15.27
CA ARG A 36 -21.92 -29.14 -14.83
C ARG A 36 -20.45 -28.78 -15.13
N ARG A 37 -20.16 -27.71 -15.87
CA ARG A 37 -18.82 -27.43 -16.43
C ARG A 37 -18.31 -26.05 -16.06
N SER A 38 -17.25 -25.94 -15.27
CA SER A 38 -16.66 -24.68 -14.84
C SER A 38 -16.14 -23.83 -16.00
N VAL A 39 -16.21 -22.50 -15.85
CA VAL A 39 -15.55 -21.55 -16.75
C VAL A 39 -14.04 -21.60 -16.47
N LYS A 40 -13.20 -21.64 -17.51
CA LYS A 40 -11.73 -21.76 -17.39
C LYS A 40 -10.94 -20.70 -18.18
N SER A 41 -11.62 -19.75 -18.82
CA SER A 41 -11.00 -18.74 -19.67
C SER A 41 -11.80 -17.43 -19.61
N LEU A 42 -11.08 -16.30 -19.67
CA LEU A 42 -11.63 -14.95 -19.72
C LEU A 42 -12.38 -14.67 -21.02
N LEU A 43 -12.16 -15.49 -22.06
CA LEU A 43 -12.95 -15.45 -23.30
C LEU A 43 -14.47 -15.52 -23.01
N TYR A 44 -14.87 -16.24 -21.97
CA TYR A 44 -16.27 -16.31 -21.54
C TYR A 44 -16.81 -14.98 -21.01
N CYS A 45 -15.96 -14.15 -20.42
CA CYS A 45 -16.32 -12.86 -19.83
C CYS A 45 -16.28 -11.72 -20.87
N GLN A 46 -15.82 -11.99 -22.10
CA GLN A 46 -15.59 -10.95 -23.10
C GLN A 46 -16.84 -10.14 -23.43
N GLU A 47 -17.95 -10.81 -23.73
CA GLU A 47 -19.21 -10.15 -24.12
C GLU A 47 -19.77 -9.27 -22.98
N GLU A 48 -19.68 -9.73 -21.73
CA GLU A 48 -20.15 -8.98 -20.56
C GLU A 48 -19.25 -7.78 -20.24
N VAL A 49 -17.94 -7.92 -20.40
CA VAL A 49 -16.99 -6.82 -20.22
C VAL A 49 -17.16 -5.75 -21.31
N GLU A 50 -17.33 -6.15 -22.56
CA GLU A 50 -17.61 -5.22 -23.67
C GLU A 50 -18.96 -4.52 -23.50
N ALA A 51 -20.00 -5.24 -23.05
CA ALA A 51 -21.30 -4.65 -22.74
C ALA A 51 -21.22 -3.64 -21.59
N GLN A 52 -20.50 -3.97 -20.50
CA GLN A 52 -20.26 -3.03 -19.40
C GLN A 52 -19.46 -1.80 -19.85
N PHE A 53 -18.50 -1.98 -20.76
CA PHE A 53 -17.74 -0.87 -21.32
C PHE A 53 -18.60 0.02 -22.23
N ALA A 54 -19.46 -0.57 -23.07
CA ALA A 54 -20.41 0.18 -23.89
C ALA A 54 -21.43 0.95 -23.04
N GLU A 55 -22.02 0.32 -22.02
CA GLU A 55 -22.92 0.98 -21.05
C GLU A 55 -22.20 2.15 -20.35
N TRP A 56 -20.92 1.97 -19.98
CA TRP A 56 -20.11 3.03 -19.38
C TRP A 56 -19.84 4.18 -20.37
N GLN A 57 -19.57 3.89 -21.64
CA GLN A 57 -19.39 4.91 -22.69
C GLN A 57 -20.70 5.66 -23.00
N GLU A 58 -21.84 4.96 -23.07
CA GLU A 58 -23.15 5.56 -23.29
C GLU A 58 -23.58 6.44 -22.11
N ALA A 59 -23.30 6.02 -20.87
CA ALA A 59 -23.52 6.82 -19.68
C ALA A 59 -22.67 8.10 -19.66
N GLN A 60 -21.46 8.06 -20.23
CA GLN A 60 -20.61 9.24 -20.39
C GLN A 60 -21.16 10.24 -21.43
N VAL A 61 -21.79 9.75 -22.50
CA VAL A 61 -22.40 10.60 -23.55
C VAL A 61 -23.73 11.19 -23.10
N GLY A 62 -24.59 10.43 -22.40
CA GLY A 62 -25.86 10.91 -21.83
C GLY A 62 -25.68 11.91 -20.66
N ALA A 63 -24.55 11.88 -19.97
CA ALA A 63 -24.22 12.80 -18.88
C ALA A 63 -23.87 14.23 -19.34
N ALA A 64 -23.84 14.52 -20.65
CA ALA A 64 -23.58 15.86 -21.16
C ALA A 64 -24.82 16.78 -21.11
N GLU A 65 -26.04 16.24 -21.25
CA GLU A 65 -27.27 17.05 -21.39
C GLU A 65 -28.08 17.26 -20.10
N GLN A 66 -27.88 16.45 -19.05
CA GLN A 66 -28.55 16.64 -17.76
C GLN A 66 -27.73 17.40 -16.71
N LYS A 67 -26.50 17.84 -17.04
CA LYS A 67 -25.58 18.53 -16.11
C LYS A 67 -25.92 19.99 -15.79
N ASN A 68 -27.02 20.53 -16.29
CA ASN A 68 -27.36 21.95 -16.09
C ASN A 68 -28.39 22.22 -14.99
N GLY A 69 -28.98 21.19 -14.36
CA GLY A 69 -30.07 21.37 -13.38
C GLY A 69 -29.73 21.03 -11.93
N GLU A 70 -28.85 20.06 -11.69
CA GLU A 70 -28.57 19.53 -10.34
C GLU A 70 -27.07 19.43 -10.11
N ARG A 71 -26.38 20.56 -10.27
CA ARG A 71 -24.98 20.70 -9.89
C ARG A 71 -24.89 21.12 -8.41
N ILE A 72 -25.52 20.32 -7.55
CA ILE A 72 -25.40 20.43 -6.10
C ILE A 72 -24.89 19.06 -5.62
N LEU A 73 -23.63 19.06 -5.15
CA LEU A 73 -22.92 17.98 -4.44
C LEU A 73 -22.35 16.85 -5.33
N GLN A 74 -21.03 16.89 -5.56
CA GLN A 74 -20.04 15.98 -4.93
C GLN A 74 -18.79 15.89 -5.83
N GLU A 75 -17.74 16.62 -5.48
CA GLU A 75 -16.37 16.37 -5.94
C GLU A 75 -15.94 14.99 -5.38
N GLN A 76 -16.38 13.91 -6.03
CA GLN A 76 -15.97 12.57 -5.62
C GLN A 76 -14.56 12.31 -6.16
N SER A 77 -13.59 12.24 -5.25
CA SER A 77 -12.27 11.72 -5.54
C SER A 77 -12.37 10.31 -6.11
N ASP A 78 -11.67 10.06 -7.21
CA ASP A 78 -11.64 8.76 -7.86
C ASP A 78 -10.62 7.87 -7.13
N ASP A 79 -11.07 7.31 -6.01
CA ASP A 79 -10.28 6.46 -5.11
C ASP A 79 -10.40 4.96 -5.48
N SER A 80 -11.05 4.65 -6.61
CA SER A 80 -11.39 3.29 -7.04
C SER A 80 -10.19 2.37 -7.32
N HIS A 81 -9.00 2.96 -7.53
CA HIS A 81 -7.75 2.25 -7.82
C HIS A 81 -6.87 2.05 -6.56
N LEU A 82 -7.27 2.56 -5.40
CA LEU A 82 -6.44 2.42 -4.18
C LEU A 82 -6.54 0.99 -3.60
N PRO A 83 -5.44 0.43 -3.06
CA PRO A 83 -5.45 -0.88 -2.41
C PRO A 83 -6.25 -0.89 -1.11
N PHE A 84 -6.37 0.27 -0.46
CA PHE A 84 -7.13 0.49 0.77
C PHE A 84 -7.93 1.78 0.66
N SER A 85 -8.95 1.95 1.51
CA SER A 85 -9.72 3.20 1.52
C SER A 85 -8.82 4.39 1.82
N ARG A 86 -9.05 5.52 1.15
CA ARG A 86 -8.30 6.76 1.37
C ARG A 86 -8.30 7.19 2.84
N ALA A 87 -9.43 7.01 3.52
CA ALA A 87 -9.54 7.31 4.95
C ALA A 87 -8.61 6.45 5.80
N ALA A 88 -8.54 5.14 5.54
CA ALA A 88 -7.67 4.24 6.28
C ALA A 88 -6.18 4.55 6.05
N ILE A 89 -5.79 4.88 4.81
CA ILE A 89 -4.41 5.29 4.49
C ILE A 89 -4.04 6.54 5.27
N LEU A 90 -4.89 7.57 5.24
CA LEU A 90 -4.65 8.81 5.97
C LEU A 90 -4.61 8.59 7.50
N GLU A 91 -5.47 7.71 8.03
CA GLU A 91 -5.46 7.36 9.46
C GLU A 91 -4.17 6.62 9.85
N HIS A 92 -3.69 5.71 9.01
CA HIS A 92 -2.41 5.03 9.23
C HIS A 92 -1.24 6.01 9.24
N MET A 93 -1.18 6.92 8.27
CA MET A 93 -0.15 7.96 8.21
C MET A 93 -0.20 8.87 9.45
N GLU A 94 -1.38 9.32 9.85
CA GLU A 94 -1.57 10.16 11.03
C GLU A 94 -1.10 9.45 12.31
N ARG A 95 -1.49 8.18 12.50
CA ARG A 95 -1.04 7.36 13.64
C ARG A 95 0.48 7.23 13.66
N ALA A 96 1.10 6.94 12.52
CA ALA A 96 2.54 6.83 12.40
C ALA A 96 3.25 8.17 12.70
N ARG A 97 2.72 9.28 12.17
CA ARG A 97 3.25 10.64 12.39
C ARG A 97 3.20 11.04 13.86
N VAL A 98 2.08 10.77 14.54
CA VAL A 98 1.94 11.04 15.98
C VAL A 98 2.92 10.22 16.80
N ALA A 99 3.10 8.93 16.48
CA ALA A 99 4.07 8.08 17.16
C ALA A 99 5.50 8.59 16.97
N LEU A 100 5.89 8.96 15.74
CA LEU A 100 7.23 9.53 15.47
C LEU A 100 7.46 10.85 16.21
N LEU A 101 6.45 11.71 16.30
CA LEU A 101 6.51 12.96 17.08
C LEU A 101 6.77 12.69 18.56
N GLN A 102 6.04 11.74 19.16
CA GLN A 102 6.22 11.38 20.57
C GLN A 102 7.65 10.88 20.84
N ILE A 103 8.15 9.98 20.00
CA ILE A 103 9.52 9.45 20.10
C ILE A 103 10.55 10.57 19.97
N CYS A 104 10.35 11.47 19.01
CA CYS A 104 11.24 12.61 18.78
C CYS A 104 11.30 13.53 20.00
N GLU A 105 10.17 13.87 20.60
CA GLU A 105 10.11 14.74 21.77
C GLU A 105 10.67 14.08 23.04
N GLU A 106 10.40 12.79 23.25
CA GLU A 106 11.00 12.03 24.35
C GLU A 106 12.52 11.91 24.22
N ARG A 107 13.00 11.68 23.00
CA ARG A 107 14.43 11.54 22.72
C ARG A 107 15.17 12.87 22.84
N LYS A 108 14.61 13.97 22.30
CA LYS A 108 15.16 15.34 22.45
C LYS A 108 15.41 15.73 23.90
N LYS A 109 14.57 15.29 24.85
CA LYS A 109 14.77 15.52 26.29
C LYS A 109 16.00 14.82 26.86
N ARG A 110 16.40 13.68 26.27
CA ARG A 110 17.53 12.86 26.74
C ARG A 110 18.81 13.19 25.98
N ARG A 111 18.73 13.32 24.66
CA ARG A 111 19.87 13.49 23.75
C ARG A 111 19.41 14.07 22.41
N LYS A 112 20.17 15.01 21.88
CA LYS A 112 20.06 15.43 20.48
C LYS A 112 21.11 14.68 19.67
N ASP A 113 20.67 13.76 18.81
CA ASP A 113 21.51 12.94 17.93
C ASP A 113 20.96 12.94 16.49
N ASP A 114 21.68 12.31 15.57
CA ASP A 114 21.31 12.22 14.15
C ASP A 114 19.93 11.57 13.95
N LEU A 115 19.50 10.69 14.86
CA LEU A 115 18.17 10.09 14.82
C LEU A 115 17.07 11.11 15.18
N CYS A 116 17.29 12.03 16.13
CA CYS A 116 16.35 13.14 16.37
C CYS A 116 16.14 14.00 15.10
N ASP A 117 17.22 14.25 14.35
CA ASP A 117 17.15 15.02 13.11
C ASP A 117 16.50 14.23 11.97
N ALA A 118 16.72 12.91 11.90
CA ALA A 118 16.04 12.02 10.96
C ALA A 118 14.53 11.91 11.26
N LEU A 119 14.16 11.75 12.54
CA LEU A 119 12.78 11.72 13.01
C LEU A 119 12.03 13.01 12.68
N SER A 120 12.65 14.17 12.97
CA SER A 120 12.05 15.48 12.67
C SER A 120 11.81 15.65 11.17
N ARG A 121 12.78 15.25 10.33
CA ARG A 121 12.63 15.26 8.87
C ARG A 121 11.54 14.30 8.38
N ALA A 122 11.48 13.09 8.92
CA ALA A 122 10.47 12.10 8.56
C ALA A 122 9.05 12.57 8.91
N VAL A 123 8.86 13.19 10.08
CA VAL A 123 7.58 13.78 10.47
C VAL A 123 7.14 14.88 9.50
N SER A 124 8.03 15.83 9.18
CA SER A 124 7.71 16.89 8.22
C SER A 124 7.36 16.32 6.84
N ARG A 125 8.11 15.30 6.39
CA ARG A 125 7.85 14.66 5.10
C ARG A 125 6.52 13.90 5.08
N LEU A 126 6.19 13.18 6.16
CA LEU A 126 4.90 12.51 6.29
C LEU A 126 3.74 13.51 6.27
N GLU A 127 3.87 14.64 6.95
CA GLU A 127 2.84 15.68 6.95
C GLU A 127 2.61 16.28 5.54
N GLU A 128 3.67 16.46 4.75
CA GLU A 128 3.56 16.85 3.33
C GLU A 128 2.85 15.78 2.51
N LEU A 129 3.26 14.52 2.63
CA LEU A 129 2.65 13.40 1.91
C LEU A 129 1.17 13.24 2.27
N GLU A 130 0.80 13.38 3.54
CA GLU A 130 -0.60 13.37 4.00
C GLU A 130 -1.43 14.48 3.32
N LYS A 131 -0.89 15.70 3.29
CA LYS A 131 -1.57 16.85 2.67
C LYS A 131 -1.73 16.67 1.16
N ASP A 132 -0.69 16.22 0.48
CA ASP A 132 -0.70 15.98 -0.95
C ASP A 132 -1.66 14.84 -1.30
N PHE A 133 -1.59 13.73 -0.56
CA PHE A 133 -2.48 12.59 -0.72
C PHE A 133 -3.94 12.94 -0.42
N LYS A 134 -4.21 13.86 0.51
CA LYS A 134 -5.57 14.36 0.83
C LYS A 134 -6.11 15.37 -0.20
N ARG A 135 -5.25 16.07 -0.94
CA ARG A 135 -5.66 17.04 -1.97
C ARG A 135 -5.75 16.43 -3.36
N ALA A 136 -5.05 15.32 -3.61
CA ALA A 136 -5.05 14.67 -4.90
C ALA A 136 -6.47 14.26 -5.33
N ALA A 137 -6.88 14.66 -6.53
CA ALA A 137 -8.14 14.18 -7.13
C ALA A 137 -8.07 12.70 -7.51
N ARG A 138 -6.86 12.23 -7.85
CA ARG A 138 -6.49 10.84 -8.14
C ARG A 138 -5.18 10.52 -7.41
N PRO A 139 -5.24 10.05 -6.16
CA PRO A 139 -4.05 9.67 -5.40
C PRO A 139 -3.36 8.44 -5.99
N ASP A 140 -2.03 8.41 -5.90
CA ASP A 140 -1.18 7.29 -6.35
C ASP A 140 -0.62 6.56 -5.12
N ALA A 141 -1.16 5.38 -4.84
CA ALA A 141 -0.77 4.58 -3.68
C ALA A 141 0.62 3.94 -3.83
N GLU A 142 1.04 3.63 -5.05
CA GLU A 142 2.35 2.99 -5.31
C GLU A 142 3.46 4.01 -5.01
N LYS A 143 3.34 5.23 -5.55
CA LYS A 143 4.28 6.31 -5.23
C LYS A 143 4.29 6.68 -3.75
N LEU A 144 3.12 6.60 -3.09
CA LEU A 144 3.05 6.81 -1.66
C LEU A 144 3.83 5.73 -0.91
N GLU A 145 3.63 4.45 -1.25
CA GLU A 145 4.32 3.33 -0.63
C GLU A 145 5.85 3.40 -0.83
N ASP A 146 6.31 3.75 -2.03
CA ASP A 146 7.74 3.97 -2.31
C ASP A 146 8.32 5.06 -1.42
N ALA A 147 7.58 6.16 -1.22
CA ALA A 147 7.99 7.26 -0.36
C ALA A 147 8.00 6.85 1.13
N LEU A 148 7.03 6.05 1.58
CA LEU A 148 6.96 5.54 2.95
C LEU A 148 8.09 4.54 3.23
N THR A 149 8.40 3.67 2.28
CA THR A 149 9.52 2.71 2.36
C THR A 149 10.86 3.45 2.42
N SER A 150 11.05 4.44 1.56
CA SER A 150 12.27 5.28 1.59
C SER A 150 12.44 6.00 2.93
N LEU A 151 11.35 6.46 3.54
CA LEU A 151 11.37 7.06 4.88
C LEU A 151 11.71 6.04 5.96
N GLU A 152 11.17 4.81 5.86
CA GLU A 152 11.53 3.72 6.76
C GLU A 152 13.03 3.42 6.73
N GLU A 153 13.63 3.32 5.54
CA GLU A 153 15.05 3.03 5.36
C GLU A 153 15.93 4.13 5.98
N ILE A 154 15.59 5.39 5.76
CA ILE A 154 16.30 6.54 6.35
C ILE A 154 16.25 6.48 7.89
N LEU A 155 15.10 6.11 8.45
CA LEU A 155 14.93 5.98 9.90
C LEU A 155 15.71 4.78 10.46
N ASP A 156 15.74 3.65 9.76
CA ASP A 156 16.52 2.48 10.15
C ASP A 156 18.02 2.76 10.15
N GLU A 157 18.52 3.41 9.11
CA GLU A 157 19.93 3.79 9.06
C GLU A 157 20.31 4.73 10.21
N ALA A 158 19.47 5.74 10.48
CA ALA A 158 19.70 6.68 11.57
C ALA A 158 19.62 6.00 12.93
N LEU A 159 18.72 5.02 13.09
CA LEU A 159 18.62 4.20 14.28
C LEU A 159 19.90 3.39 14.51
N LEU A 160 20.34 2.63 13.51
CA LEU A 160 21.55 1.82 13.58
C LEU A 160 22.80 2.66 13.91
N LYS A 161 22.92 3.86 13.33
CA LYS A 161 24.02 4.80 13.61
C LYS A 161 23.98 5.37 15.03
N SER A 162 22.78 5.49 15.61
CA SER A 162 22.60 6.03 16.97
C SER A 162 22.87 5.02 18.09
N LEU A 163 22.83 3.71 17.77
CA LEU A 163 22.94 2.62 18.73
C LEU A 163 24.38 2.28 19.09
N SER A 164 24.57 1.82 20.32
CA SER A 164 25.87 1.31 20.76
C SER A 164 26.17 -0.07 20.18
N SER A 165 27.46 -0.41 20.05
CA SER A 165 27.89 -1.73 19.60
C SER A 165 27.41 -2.87 20.51
N ARG A 166 27.10 -2.56 21.78
CA ARG A 166 26.53 -3.52 22.74
C ARG A 166 25.08 -3.83 22.42
N GLU A 167 24.26 -2.82 22.16
CA GLU A 167 22.83 -2.99 21.83
C GLU A 167 22.65 -3.75 20.52
N LEU A 168 23.46 -3.41 19.49
CA LEU A 168 23.43 -4.12 18.20
C LEU A 168 23.82 -5.61 18.36
N LYS A 169 24.84 -5.91 19.17
CA LYS A 169 25.24 -7.29 19.44
C LYS A 169 24.20 -8.08 20.23
N ALA A 170 23.55 -7.45 21.21
CA ALA A 170 22.49 -8.07 21.98
C ALA A 170 21.29 -8.41 21.08
N ALA A 171 20.81 -7.44 20.29
CA ALA A 171 19.72 -7.65 19.34
C ALA A 171 20.03 -8.78 18.34
N ARG A 172 21.28 -8.83 17.84
CA ARG A 172 21.73 -9.89 16.93
C ARG A 172 21.78 -11.27 17.59
N ALA A 173 22.34 -11.38 18.79
CA ALA A 173 22.42 -12.66 19.50
C ALA A 173 21.03 -13.26 19.77
N GLU A 174 20.08 -12.41 20.19
CA GLU A 174 18.71 -12.86 20.44
C GLU A 174 17.97 -13.25 19.15
N ALA A 175 18.20 -12.53 18.05
CA ALA A 175 17.64 -12.88 16.74
C ALA A 175 18.24 -14.19 16.19
N GLU A 176 19.54 -14.41 16.38
CA GLU A 176 20.22 -15.66 16.03
C GLU A 176 19.68 -16.84 16.84
N GLU A 177 19.43 -16.66 18.15
CA GLU A 177 18.84 -17.69 19.01
C GLU A 177 17.43 -18.11 18.53
N GLN A 178 16.62 -17.15 18.06
CA GLN A 178 15.31 -17.45 17.48
C GLN A 178 15.38 -18.19 16.15
N LEU A 179 16.42 -17.92 15.35
CA LEU A 179 16.63 -18.50 14.03
C LEU A 179 17.39 -19.84 14.05
N GLN A 180 18.12 -20.14 15.14
CA GLN A 180 18.87 -21.39 15.34
C GLN A 180 18.09 -22.66 14.94
N PRO A 181 16.81 -22.85 15.35
CA PRO A 181 16.04 -24.05 14.98
C PRO A 181 15.80 -24.20 13.47
N TYR A 182 15.85 -23.09 12.73
CA TYR A 182 15.53 -23.04 11.30
C TYR A 182 16.78 -22.96 10.41
N GLN A 183 17.96 -22.76 10.99
CA GLN A 183 19.23 -22.58 10.27
C GLN A 183 19.52 -23.71 9.28
N SER A 184 19.27 -24.97 9.67
CA SER A 184 19.50 -26.14 8.81
C SER A 184 18.50 -26.30 7.66
N ARG A 185 17.37 -25.58 7.72
CA ARG A 185 16.27 -25.66 6.74
C ARG A 185 16.29 -24.51 5.73
N MET A 186 17.17 -23.54 5.91
CA MET A 186 17.22 -22.32 5.11
C MET A 186 18.52 -22.25 4.32
N GLU A 187 18.45 -21.71 3.11
CA GLU A 187 19.64 -21.30 2.35
C GLU A 187 20.32 -20.13 3.08
N ARG A 188 21.65 -20.03 2.96
CA ARG A 188 22.46 -19.10 3.75
C ARG A 188 22.08 -17.64 3.51
N THR A 189 21.80 -17.25 2.27
CA THR A 189 21.41 -15.87 1.94
C THR A 189 20.05 -15.52 2.55
N VAL A 190 19.10 -16.46 2.51
CA VAL A 190 17.77 -16.29 3.12
C VAL A 190 17.89 -16.20 4.64
N PHE A 191 18.77 -16.99 5.24
CA PHE A 191 19.06 -16.93 6.68
C PHE A 191 19.63 -15.56 7.08
N GLU A 192 20.64 -15.07 6.36
CA GLU A 192 21.28 -13.78 6.63
C GLU A 192 20.26 -12.62 6.50
N GLN A 193 19.46 -12.59 5.44
CA GLN A 193 18.40 -11.59 5.25
C GLN A 193 17.33 -11.65 6.35
N THR A 194 16.90 -12.87 6.72
CA THR A 194 15.89 -13.04 7.78
C THR A 194 16.43 -12.57 9.13
N LEU A 195 17.71 -12.84 9.40
CA LEU A 195 18.37 -12.37 10.60
C LEU A 195 18.41 -10.83 10.65
N GLU A 196 18.83 -10.18 9.57
CA GLU A 196 18.86 -8.71 9.48
C GLU A 196 17.47 -8.10 9.71
N ASN A 197 16.43 -8.66 9.08
CA ASN A 197 15.04 -8.23 9.26
C ASN A 197 14.55 -8.40 10.71
N LEU A 198 14.89 -9.51 11.37
CA LEU A 198 14.53 -9.74 12.77
C LEU A 198 15.25 -8.79 13.71
N VAL A 199 16.53 -8.51 13.45
CA VAL A 199 17.30 -7.52 14.21
C VAL A 199 16.68 -6.14 14.08
N LEU A 200 16.41 -5.68 12.86
CA LEU A 200 15.77 -4.40 12.60
C LEU A 200 14.40 -4.31 13.26
N LYS A 201 13.56 -5.34 13.12
CA LYS A 201 12.25 -5.41 13.77
C LYS A 201 12.36 -5.21 15.28
N ARG A 202 13.27 -5.94 15.94
CA ARG A 202 13.46 -5.84 17.39
C ARG A 202 13.98 -4.47 17.83
N LEU A 203 14.90 -3.89 17.07
CA LEU A 203 15.39 -2.54 17.35
C LEU A 203 14.26 -1.52 17.22
N ARG A 204 13.44 -1.60 16.18
CA ARG A 204 12.26 -0.74 16.03
C ARG A 204 11.31 -0.90 17.21
N ASP A 205 10.96 -2.13 17.60
CA ASP A 205 10.06 -2.42 18.72
C ASP A 205 10.61 -1.84 20.05
N THR A 206 11.92 -2.00 20.30
CA THR A 206 12.59 -1.48 21.50
C THR A 206 12.58 0.04 21.57
N HIS A 207 12.66 0.71 20.41
CA HIS A 207 12.65 2.16 20.29
C HIS A 207 11.25 2.73 19.98
N GLY A 208 10.22 1.89 19.91
CA GLY A 208 8.85 2.27 19.60
C GLY A 208 8.62 2.77 18.18
N LEU A 209 9.57 2.57 17.25
CA LEU A 209 9.47 3.09 15.89
C LEU A 209 8.37 2.38 15.09
N PRO A 210 7.33 3.09 14.64
CA PRO A 210 6.25 2.48 13.88
C PRO A 210 6.72 2.04 12.49
N ARG A 211 5.95 1.12 11.89
CA ARG A 211 6.02 0.85 10.45
C ARG A 211 5.14 1.85 9.72
N LEU A 212 5.71 2.51 8.72
CA LEU A 212 5.09 3.51 7.86
C LEU A 212 4.46 2.87 6.63
N SER A 213 5.05 1.78 6.12
CA SER A 213 4.58 1.06 4.95
C SER A 213 3.09 0.68 5.06
N LEU A 214 2.35 0.80 3.95
CA LEU A 214 0.95 0.45 3.82
C LEU A 214 0.70 -1.06 3.92
N PHE A 215 1.74 -1.91 3.82
CA PHE A 215 1.63 -3.35 4.08
C PHE A 215 1.25 -3.67 5.55
N TYR A 216 1.37 -2.69 6.45
CA TYR A 216 1.05 -2.82 7.88
C TYR A 216 -0.27 -2.15 8.29
N LEU A 217 -1.06 -1.70 7.30
CA LEU A 217 -2.40 -1.14 7.49
C LEU A 217 -3.42 -2.26 7.76
#